data_AF-A0A135VKD3-F1
#
_entry.id   AF-A0A135VKD3-F1
#
_cell.length_a   1.000
_cell.length_b   1.000
_cell.length_c   1.000
_cell.angle_alpha   90.00
_cell.angle_beta   90.00
_cell.angle_gamma   90.00
#
_symmetry.space_group_name_H-M   'P 1'
#
loop_
_entity.id
_entity.type
_entity.pdbx_description
1 polymer ?
#
loop_
_entity_poly.entity_id
_entity_poly.type
_entity_poly.pdbx_seq_one_letter_code
_entity_poly.pdbx_strand_id
1 'polypeptide(L)'
;MKITDLNACGAYCDDCPSYQGKDNHACTGCVQTKGTPWWGECRLFKCAFEKNISHCGLCSDFPCKISATHFDPDNPVGQRNAVVRIGVLTYRAKHGDEKAIELVEKIRLFRGL
;
A
#
# COMPACT_ATOMS: atom_id res chain seq x y z
N MET A 1 2.63 15.63 4.01
CA MET A 1 2.94 14.23 3.71
C MET A 1 3.61 14.20 2.35
N LYS A 2 4.93 13.95 2.30
CA LYS A 2 5.63 13.78 1.01
C LYS A 2 5.04 12.53 0.34
N ILE A 3 4.81 12.60 -0.97
CA ILE A 3 4.43 11.41 -1.75
C ILE A 3 5.64 10.50 -1.70
N THR A 4 5.58 9.48 -0.86
CA THR A 4 6.44 8.31 -0.98
C THR A 4 5.71 7.36 -1.90
N ASP A 5 6.40 6.74 -2.85
CA ASP A 5 5.79 5.77 -3.77
C ASP A 5 5.10 4.61 -3.04
N LEU A 6 5.43 4.41 -1.75
CA LEU A 6 4.72 3.53 -0.82
C LEU A 6 3.54 4.21 -0.12
N ASN A 7 2.33 3.69 -0.35
CA ASN A 7 1.11 4.12 0.32
C ASN A 7 1.05 3.70 1.80
N ALA A 8 0.07 4.24 2.54
CA ALA A 8 -0.20 3.88 3.93
C ALA A 8 -0.41 2.37 4.14
N CYS A 9 -0.89 1.65 3.13
CA CYS A 9 -1.10 0.21 3.16
C CYS A 9 0.13 -0.61 2.72
N GLY A 10 1.26 0.02 2.37
CA GLY A 10 2.46 -0.65 1.86
C GLY A 10 2.44 -0.99 0.37
N ALA A 11 1.37 -0.62 -0.36
CA ALA A 11 1.32 -0.76 -1.81
C ALA A 11 2.22 0.28 -2.49
N TYR A 12 2.91 -0.13 -3.55
CA TYR A 12 3.80 0.71 -4.34
C TYR A 12 3.06 1.24 -5.58
N CYS A 13 2.88 2.57 -5.68
CA CYS A 13 2.07 3.19 -6.74
C CYS A 13 2.60 2.92 -8.16
N ASP A 14 3.91 2.81 -8.32
CA ASP A 14 4.54 2.49 -9.61
C ASP A 14 4.28 1.05 -10.10
N ASP A 15 3.61 0.23 -9.30
CA ASP A 15 3.07 -1.08 -9.72
C ASP A 15 1.60 -1.03 -10.13
N CYS A 16 0.93 0.13 -10.01
CA CYS A 16 -0.50 0.26 -10.24
C CYS A 16 -0.80 0.82 -11.64
N PRO A 17 -1.46 0.05 -12.54
CA PRO A 17 -1.82 0.54 -13.88
C PRO A 17 -2.68 1.81 -13.86
N SER A 18 -3.64 1.91 -12.94
CA SER A 18 -4.50 3.09 -12.80
C SER A 18 -3.72 4.36 -12.42
N TYR A 19 -2.71 4.21 -11.56
CA TYR A 19 -1.83 5.33 -11.20
C TYR A 19 -0.87 5.70 -12.34
N GLN A 20 -0.42 4.70 -13.11
CA GLN A 20 0.42 4.90 -14.29
C GLN A 20 -0.33 5.40 -15.52
N GLY A 21 -1.66 5.57 -15.45
CA GLY A 21 -2.49 5.94 -16.61
C GLY A 21 -2.50 4.87 -17.70
N LYS A 22 -2.29 3.60 -17.35
CA LYS A 22 -2.26 2.45 -18.27
C LYS A 22 -3.58 1.69 -18.34
N ASP A 23 -4.60 2.13 -17.60
CA ASP A 23 -5.97 1.60 -17.67
C ASP A 23 -7.00 2.74 -17.78
N ASN A 24 -8.28 2.37 -17.85
CA ASN A 24 -9.40 3.31 -18.04
C ASN A 24 -9.82 4.06 -16.75
N HIS A 25 -9.10 3.88 -15.64
CA HIS A 25 -9.41 4.49 -14.37
C HIS A 25 -8.31 5.48 -13.96
N ALA A 26 -8.61 6.78 -14.03
CA ALA A 26 -7.67 7.79 -13.56
C ALA A 26 -7.49 7.70 -12.03
N CYS A 27 -6.26 7.52 -11.57
CA CYS A 27 -5.91 7.56 -10.15
C CYS A 27 -4.84 8.62 -9.90
N THR A 28 -5.14 9.60 -9.04
CA THR A 28 -4.20 10.67 -8.65
C THR A 28 -3.44 10.36 -7.36
N GLY A 29 -3.57 9.13 -6.82
CA GLY A 29 -2.97 8.70 -5.56
C GLY A 29 -3.88 8.82 -4.34
N CYS A 30 -3.61 8.01 -3.31
CA CYS A 30 -4.46 7.89 -2.12
C CYS A 30 -4.61 9.22 -1.35
N VAL A 31 -3.57 10.05 -1.33
CA VAL A 31 -3.57 11.33 -0.61
C VAL A 31 -4.48 12.35 -1.30
N GLN A 32 -4.34 12.50 -2.61
CA GLN A 32 -5.14 13.40 -3.44
C GLN A 32 -6.62 12.99 -3.43
N THR A 33 -6.88 11.69 -3.48
CA THR A 33 -8.25 11.14 -3.41
C THR A 33 -8.82 11.10 -2.00
N LYS A 34 -8.05 11.47 -0.97
CA LYS A 34 -8.42 11.35 0.46
C LYS A 34 -8.91 9.95 0.83
N GLY A 35 -8.32 8.92 0.21
CA GLY A 35 -8.71 7.54 0.42
C GLY A 35 -9.95 7.10 -0.35
N THR A 36 -10.43 7.86 -1.34
CA THR A 36 -11.60 7.51 -2.16
C THR A 36 -11.25 7.44 -3.65
N PRO A 37 -10.45 6.46 -4.09
CA PRO A 37 -10.20 6.22 -5.52
C PRO A 37 -11.46 5.72 -6.26
N TRP A 38 -11.30 5.42 -7.56
CA TRP A 38 -12.40 5.00 -8.45
C TRP A 38 -13.21 3.78 -7.97
N TRP A 39 -12.62 2.90 -7.14
CA TRP A 39 -13.29 1.72 -6.58
C TRP A 39 -13.99 1.96 -5.24
N GLY A 40 -13.97 3.18 -4.69
CA GLY A 40 -14.67 3.56 -3.46
C GLY A 40 -13.75 3.84 -2.26
N GLU A 41 -14.30 3.77 -1.05
CA GLU A 41 -13.61 4.19 0.18
C GLU A 41 -12.57 3.17 0.69
N CYS A 42 -11.33 3.62 0.86
CA CYS A 42 -10.21 2.86 1.39
C CYS A 42 -10.21 2.90 2.92
N ARG A 43 -10.69 1.81 3.54
CA ARG A 43 -10.71 1.65 5.00
C ARG A 43 -9.32 1.77 5.66
N LEU A 44 -8.25 1.35 4.99
CA LEU A 44 -6.90 1.49 5.54
C LEU A 44 -6.41 2.94 5.56
N PHE A 45 -6.67 3.70 4.49
CA PHE A 45 -6.30 5.10 4.44
C PHE A 45 -7.03 5.89 5.53
N LYS A 46 -8.35 5.71 5.64
CA LYS A 46 -9.17 6.36 6.66
C LYS A 46 -8.70 6.02 8.07
N CYS A 47 -8.47 4.74 8.36
CA CYS A 47 -7.96 4.29 9.66
C CYS A 47 -6.60 4.92 10.00
N ALA A 48 -5.66 4.97 9.05
CA ALA A 48 -4.36 5.60 9.26
C ALA A 48 -4.48 7.12 9.49
N PHE A 49 -5.35 7.78 8.72
CA PHE A 49 -5.63 9.21 8.84
C PHE A 49 -6.24 9.55 10.21
N GLU A 50 -7.26 8.82 10.65
CA GLU A 50 -7.93 9.00 11.95
C GLU A 50 -6.98 8.73 13.13
N LYS A 51 -6.07 7.76 12.99
CA LYS A 51 -5.02 7.47 13.98
C LYS A 51 -3.80 8.41 13.89
N ASN A 52 -3.80 9.36 12.95
CA ASN A 52 -2.70 10.28 12.70
C ASN A 52 -1.33 9.57 12.49
N ILE A 53 -1.34 8.46 11.74
CA ILE A 53 -0.12 7.72 11.37
C ILE A 53 0.07 7.74 9.85
N SER A 54 1.32 7.82 9.40
CA SER A 54 1.65 7.90 7.97
C SER A 54 1.45 6.57 7.23
N HIS A 55 1.60 5.44 7.92
CA HIS A 55 1.37 4.11 7.36
C HIS A 55 1.01 3.09 8.44
N CYS A 56 0.38 1.99 8.03
CA CYS A 56 -0.15 0.97 8.92
C CYS A 56 0.93 0.31 9.79
N GLY A 57 2.18 0.24 9.31
CA GLY A 57 3.32 -0.27 10.08
C GLY A 57 3.64 0.52 11.36
N LEU A 58 3.11 1.74 11.54
CA LEU A 58 3.23 2.51 12.79
C LEU A 58 2.05 2.30 13.74
N CYS A 59 1.03 1.52 13.35
CA CYS A 59 -0.11 1.25 14.20
C CYS A 59 0.29 0.33 15.36
N SER A 60 -0.17 0.63 16.58
CA SER A 60 0.01 -0.23 17.76
C SER A 60 -0.52 -1.66 17.56
N ASP A 61 -1.55 -1.80 16.74
CA ASP A 61 -2.27 -3.05 16.52
C ASP A 61 -1.72 -3.80 15.29
N PHE A 62 -0.60 -3.35 14.71
CA PHE A 62 -0.04 -3.89 13.48
C PHE A 62 0.67 -5.24 13.70
N PRO A 63 0.44 -6.26 12.85
CA PRO A 63 -0.51 -6.31 11.74
C PRO A 63 -1.96 -6.56 12.24
N CYS A 64 -2.87 -5.63 11.93
CA CYS A 64 -4.28 -5.77 12.33
C CYS A 64 -5.09 -6.49 11.25
N LYS A 65 -6.28 -6.99 11.63
CA LYS A 65 -7.20 -7.70 10.71
C LYS A 65 -7.49 -6.89 9.44
N ILE A 66 -7.72 -5.58 9.55
CA ILE A 66 -7.99 -4.72 8.38
C ILE A 66 -6.83 -4.79 7.38
N SER A 67 -5.57 -4.69 7.84
CA SER A 67 -4.39 -4.77 6.97
C SER A 67 -4.20 -6.15 6.34
N ALA A 68 -4.46 -7.21 7.11
CA ALA A 68 -4.36 -8.59 6.65
C ALA A 68 -5.44 -8.98 5.63
N THR A 69 -6.63 -8.38 5.72
CA THR A 69 -7.77 -8.71 4.85
C THR A 69 -8.07 -7.64 3.80
N HIS A 70 -7.21 -6.64 3.61
CA HIS A 70 -7.43 -5.59 2.62
C HIS A 70 -6.93 -6.01 1.22
N PHE A 71 -7.64 -6.92 0.57
CA PHE A 71 -7.36 -7.35 -0.79
C PHE A 71 -8.67 -7.60 -1.54
N ASP A 72 -8.61 -7.62 -2.86
CA ASP A 72 -9.71 -8.07 -3.71
C ASP A 72 -9.86 -9.60 -3.58
N PRO A 73 -10.99 -10.14 -3.09
CA PRO A 73 -11.19 -11.57 -2.95
C PRO A 73 -11.22 -12.32 -4.29
N ASP A 74 -11.54 -11.64 -5.38
CA ASP A 74 -11.56 -12.21 -6.74
C ASP A 74 -10.17 -12.25 -7.37
N ASN A 75 -9.18 -11.59 -6.75
CA ASN A 75 -7.78 -11.66 -7.15
C ASN A 75 -7.14 -12.93 -6.53
N PRO A 76 -6.74 -13.93 -7.35
CA PRO A 76 -6.21 -15.21 -6.84
C PRO A 76 -4.88 -15.07 -6.07
N VAL A 77 -4.19 -13.92 -6.18
CA VAL A 77 -2.98 -13.61 -5.42
C VAL A 77 -3.19 -12.49 -4.39
N GLY A 78 -4.44 -12.10 -4.13
CA GLY A 78 -4.80 -11.01 -3.22
C GLY A 78 -4.28 -11.22 -1.79
N GLN A 79 -4.45 -12.44 -1.25
CA GLN A 79 -3.95 -12.82 0.07
C GLN A 79 -2.42 -12.73 0.14
N ARG A 80 -1.71 -13.24 -0.89
CA ARG A 80 -0.24 -13.12 -0.99
C ARG A 80 0.17 -11.65 -0.99
N ASN A 81 -0.51 -10.81 -1.76
CA ASN A 81 -0.21 -9.37 -1.83
C ASN A 81 -0.46 -8.65 -0.50
N ALA A 82 -1.43 -9.08 0.31
CA ALA A 82 -1.60 -8.58 1.67
C ALA A 82 -0.42 -8.95 2.59
N VAL A 83 0.04 -10.19 2.54
CA VAL A 83 1.22 -10.64 3.31
C VAL A 83 2.48 -9.89 2.89
N VAL A 84 2.71 -9.70 1.59
CA VAL A 84 3.86 -8.93 1.08
C VAL A 84 3.80 -7.48 1.59
N ARG A 85 2.65 -6.82 1.51
CA ARG A 85 2.46 -5.47 2.04
C ARG A 85 2.73 -5.39 3.53
N ILE A 86 2.31 -6.39 4.31
CA ILE A 86 2.63 -6.46 5.74
C ILE A 86 4.16 -6.51 5.94
N GLY A 87 4.87 -7.37 5.21
CA GLY A 87 6.33 -7.44 5.29
C GLY A 87 7.02 -6.12 4.94
N VAL A 88 6.58 -5.45 3.87
CA VAL A 88 7.08 -4.12 3.48
C VAL A 88 6.83 -3.10 4.58
N LEU A 89 5.64 -3.08 5.17
CA LEU A 89 5.29 -2.16 6.26
C LEU A 89 6.08 -2.42 7.54
N THR A 90 6.34 -3.68 7.89
CA THR A 90 7.21 -4.05 9.02
C THR A 90 8.62 -3.50 8.81
N TYR A 91 9.18 -3.68 7.60
CA TYR A 91 10.50 -3.19 7.27
C TYR A 91 10.54 -1.65 7.24
N ARG A 92 9.54 -1.01 6.61
CA ARG A 92 9.36 0.45 6.56
C ARG A 92 9.29 1.07 7.95
N ALA A 93 8.56 0.47 8.88
CA ALA A 93 8.44 0.98 10.24
C ALA A 93 9.79 1.02 10.98
N LYS A 94 10.69 0.09 10.68
CA LYS A 94 12.00 -0.01 11.32
C LYS A 94 13.10 0.79 10.60
N HIS A 95 13.00 0.92 9.28
CA HIS A 95 14.10 1.39 8.43
C HIS A 95 13.78 2.66 7.63
N GLY A 96 12.53 3.14 7.68
CA GLY A 96 12.09 4.32 6.94
C GLY A 96 11.74 4.05 5.48
N ASP A 97 11.30 5.12 4.81
CA ASP A 97 10.73 5.05 3.47
C ASP A 97 11.74 4.65 2.39
N GLU A 98 12.93 5.27 2.39
CA GLU A 98 13.98 5.04 1.38
C GLU A 98 14.38 3.57 1.31
N LYS A 99 14.62 2.95 2.48
CA LYS A 99 15.00 1.54 2.56
C LYS A 99 13.87 0.61 2.15
N ALA A 100 12.63 0.96 2.47
CA ALA A 100 11.48 0.16 2.05
C ALA A 100 11.23 0.23 0.54
N ILE A 101 11.47 1.38 -0.09
CA ILE A 101 11.43 1.53 -1.55
C ILE A 101 12.50 0.64 -2.19
N GLU A 102 13.76 0.72 -1.73
CA GLU A 102 14.87 -0.13 -2.20
C GLU A 102 14.53 -1.63 -2.11
N LEU A 103 13.88 -2.06 -1.01
CA LEU A 103 13.43 -3.45 -0.83
C LEU A 103 12.37 -3.83 -1.87
N VAL A 104 11.36 -2.99 -2.08
CA VAL A 104 10.28 -3.27 -3.02
C VAL A 104 10.80 -3.31 -4.46
N GLU A 105 11.66 -2.38 -4.85
CA GLU A 105 12.30 -2.39 -6.17
C GLU A 105 13.08 -3.67 -6.42
N LYS A 106 13.84 -4.17 -5.44
CA LYS A 106 14.51 -5.47 -5.54
C LYS A 106 13.52 -6.60 -5.72
N ILE A 107 12.46 -6.66 -4.91
CA ILE A 107 11.42 -7.70 -5.03
C ILE A 107 10.77 -7.68 -6.43
N ARG A 108 10.55 -6.50 -7.01
CA ARG A 108 10.00 -6.35 -8.38
C ARG A 108 10.93 -6.96 -9.43
N LEU A 109 12.24 -6.71 -9.33
CA LEU A 109 13.22 -7.24 -10.27
C LEU A 109 13.25 -8.79 -10.30
N PHE A 110 12.85 -9.44 -9.20
CA PHE A 110 12.79 -10.91 -9.11
C PHE A 110 11.41 -11.52 -9.43
N ARG A 111 10.41 -10.75 -9.89
CA ARG A 111 9.07 -11.26 -10.25
C ARG A 111 9.02 -12.12 -11.54
N GLY A 112 10.16 -12.46 -12.12
CA GLY A 112 10.29 -13.32 -13.31
C GLY A 112 10.43 -14.82 -13.03
N LEU A 113 10.03 -15.30 -11.84
CA LEU A 113 9.98 -16.71 -11.45
C LEU A 113 8.55 -17.12 -11.08
#